data_AF-A0A3B5Q3I5-F1
#
_entry.id   AF-A0A3B5Q3I5-F1
#
_cell.length_a   1.000
_cell.length_b   1.000
_cell.length_c   1.000
_cell.angle_alpha   90.00
_cell.angle_beta   90.00
_cell.angle_gamma   90.00
#
_symmetry.space_group_name_H-M   'P 1'
#
loop_
_entity.id
_entity.type
_entity.pdbx_description
1 polymer ?
#
loop_
_entity_poly.entity_id
_entity_poly.type
_entity_poly.pdbx_seq_one_letter_code
_entity_poly.pdbx_strand_id
1 'polypeptide(L)'
;KRLIFFFLFIYWLSATFVVNVTQSSYQAEENHSITLEWTFTTKTQGSWKNLFIYCSLLAPHKELIFYHIHEGVEIPDSQHEQFSGRVQIDKDVLREGRIRLHVSRLRTEDSGLYVCYVKTEDGFNSGRCRLNVTGESFG
;
A
#
# COMPACT_ATOMS: atom_id res chain seq x y z
N LYS A 1 26.49 17.45 33.81
CA LYS A 1 26.47 16.04 33.32
C LYS A 1 25.07 15.40 33.29
N ARG A 2 24.07 15.89 34.03
CA ARG A 2 22.68 15.37 33.99
C ARG A 2 21.81 15.92 32.85
N LEU A 3 22.14 17.10 32.29
CA LEU A 3 21.37 17.70 31.19
C LEU A 3 21.61 17.02 29.82
N ILE A 4 22.83 16.53 29.55
CA ILE A 4 23.20 15.92 28.25
C ILE A 4 22.48 14.59 28.02
N PHE A 5 22.28 13.78 29.09
CA PHE A 5 21.48 12.56 29.01
C PHE A 5 20.00 12.82 28.70
N PHE A 6 19.46 13.95 29.18
CA PHE A 6 18.07 14.31 28.91
C PHE A 6 17.87 14.66 27.43
N PHE A 7 18.80 15.39 26.81
CA PHE A 7 18.75 15.71 25.37
C PHE A 7 18.88 14.47 24.46
N LEU A 8 19.68 13.46 24.82
CA LEU A 8 19.76 12.20 24.07
C LEU A 8 18.48 11.36 24.21
N PHE A 9 17.78 11.46 25.35
CA PHE A 9 16.52 10.75 25.59
C PHE A 9 15.33 11.31 24.81
N ILE A 10 15.31 12.62 24.51
CA ILE A 10 14.26 13.25 23.66
C ILE A 10 14.40 12.82 22.20
N TYR A 11 15.62 12.49 21.76
CA TYR A 11 15.89 11.89 20.44
C TYR A 11 15.55 10.38 20.38
N TRP A 12 15.08 9.76 21.47
CA TRP A 12 14.77 8.32 21.53
C TRP A 12 13.27 7.96 21.42
N LEU A 13 12.36 8.92 21.26
CA LEU A 13 10.91 8.62 21.15
C LEU A 13 10.17 9.41 20.06
N SER A 14 10.84 9.93 19.02
CA SER A 14 10.10 10.28 17.81
C SER A 14 9.75 8.99 17.06
N ALA A 15 8.61 8.38 17.39
CA ALA A 15 8.12 7.22 16.66
C ALA A 15 7.89 7.63 15.19
N THR A 16 8.76 7.16 14.30
CA THR A 16 8.72 7.42 12.87
C THR A 16 7.51 6.72 12.25
N PHE A 17 6.73 7.45 11.45
CA PHE A 17 5.65 6.85 10.68
C PHE A 17 6.26 6.03 9.54
N VAL A 18 5.98 4.72 9.52
CA VAL A 18 6.51 3.81 8.49
C VAL A 18 5.38 3.20 7.68
N VAL A 19 5.68 2.94 6.41
CA VAL A 19 4.87 2.11 5.53
C VAL A 19 5.78 1.01 5.01
N ASN A 20 5.52 -0.22 5.42
CA ASN A 20 6.31 -1.40 5.08
C ASN A 20 5.56 -2.29 4.10
N VAL A 21 6.31 -3.13 3.41
CA VAL A 21 5.77 -4.24 2.61
C VAL A 21 5.99 -5.54 3.36
N THR A 22 5.02 -6.44 3.34
CA THR A 22 5.20 -7.79 3.90
C THR A 22 6.11 -8.63 3.02
N GLN A 23 6.06 -8.39 1.72
CA GLN A 23 6.89 -9.03 0.72
C GLN A 23 7.31 -8.02 -0.35
N SER A 24 8.60 -7.99 -0.67
CA SER A 24 9.18 -7.03 -1.63
C SER A 24 9.03 -7.48 -3.08
N SER A 25 8.78 -8.77 -3.34
CA SER A 25 8.65 -9.37 -4.67
C SER A 25 7.63 -10.51 -4.65
N TYR A 26 6.62 -10.41 -5.51
CA TYR A 26 5.55 -11.36 -5.70
C TYR A 26 5.65 -12.02 -7.08
N GLN A 27 5.26 -13.29 -7.15
CA GLN A 27 5.17 -14.07 -8.39
C GLN A 27 3.74 -14.62 -8.49
N ALA A 28 3.15 -14.53 -9.67
CA ALA A 28 1.85 -15.12 -9.95
C ALA A 28 1.76 -15.50 -11.43
N GLU A 29 0.78 -16.34 -11.75
CA GLU A 29 0.44 -16.69 -13.12
C GLU A 29 -0.74 -15.85 -13.59
N GLU A 30 -0.82 -15.65 -14.91
CA GLU A 30 -1.96 -15.05 -15.58
C GLU A 30 -3.27 -15.78 -15.20
N ASN A 31 -4.39 -15.05 -15.25
CA ASN A 31 -5.74 -15.48 -14.86
C ASN A 31 -5.94 -15.88 -13.38
N HIS A 32 -4.87 -16.05 -12.60
CA HIS A 32 -4.94 -16.25 -11.16
C HIS A 32 -5.21 -14.94 -10.42
N SER A 33 -5.24 -15.03 -9.09
CA SER A 33 -5.40 -13.89 -8.20
C SER A 33 -4.24 -13.79 -7.22
N ILE A 34 -3.96 -12.58 -6.75
CA ILE A 34 -2.93 -12.33 -5.74
C ILE A 34 -3.40 -11.28 -4.74
N THR A 35 -2.80 -11.26 -3.56
CA THR A 35 -2.98 -10.19 -2.58
C THR A 35 -1.66 -9.46 -2.38
N LEU A 36 -1.65 -8.16 -2.70
CA LEU A 36 -0.54 -7.27 -2.38
C LEU A 36 -0.78 -6.63 -1.03
N GLU A 37 0.23 -6.66 -0.16
CA GLU A 37 0.08 -6.25 1.23
C GLU A 37 1.15 -5.25 1.70
N TRP A 38 0.67 -4.18 2.33
CA TRP A 38 1.46 -3.18 3.04
C TRP A 38 0.97 -3.06 4.48
N THR A 39 1.86 -2.68 5.37
CA THR A 39 1.52 -2.30 6.74
C THR A 39 1.96 -0.87 7.01
N PHE A 40 1.24 -0.14 7.84
CA PHE A 40 1.62 1.20 8.25
C PHE A 40 1.41 1.39 9.75
N THR A 41 2.22 2.26 10.36
CA THR A 41 2.07 2.56 11.78
C THR A 41 0.74 3.24 12.02
N THR A 42 -0.06 2.70 12.93
CA THR A 42 -1.27 3.36 13.45
C THR A 42 -1.15 3.45 14.96
N LYS A 43 -1.03 4.66 15.53
CA LYS A 43 -0.75 4.85 16.97
C LYS A 43 -2.00 4.81 17.84
N THR A 44 -3.17 5.00 17.25
CA THR A 44 -4.48 4.95 17.91
C THR A 44 -5.52 4.42 16.92
N GLN A 45 -6.72 4.02 17.37
CA GLN A 45 -7.89 3.97 16.47
C GLN A 45 -8.26 5.40 16.04
N GLY A 46 -7.33 6.08 15.36
CA GLY A 46 -7.42 7.47 14.97
C GLY A 46 -8.59 7.69 14.03
N SER A 47 -8.98 8.96 13.92
CA SER A 47 -10.04 9.37 13.01
C SER A 47 -9.63 9.09 11.57
N TRP A 48 -10.45 8.30 10.86
CA TRP A 48 -10.30 8.03 9.42
C TRP A 48 -10.37 9.29 8.56
N LYS A 49 -10.85 10.41 9.11
CA LYS A 49 -11.03 11.69 8.40
C LYS A 49 -9.75 12.22 7.75
N ASN A 50 -8.58 11.81 8.24
CA ASN A 50 -7.29 12.22 7.68
C ASN A 50 -6.54 11.07 6.98
N LEU A 51 -7.19 9.92 6.82
CA LEU A 51 -6.58 8.82 6.09
C LEU A 51 -6.57 9.13 4.60
N PHE A 52 -5.36 9.13 4.05
CA PHE A 52 -5.12 9.18 2.63
C PHE A 52 -4.28 7.97 2.24
N ILE A 53 -4.79 7.15 1.33
CA ILE A 53 -4.07 6.02 0.76
C ILE A 53 -4.10 6.19 -0.74
N TYR A 54 -2.94 6.18 -1.37
CA TYR A 54 -2.82 6.25 -2.81
C TYR A 54 -1.84 5.17 -3.26
N CYS A 55 -2.39 4.13 -3.87
CA CYS A 55 -1.63 3.00 -4.39
C CYS A 55 -1.64 3.02 -5.91
N SER A 56 -0.50 2.72 -6.50
CA SER A 56 -0.31 2.80 -7.94
C SER A 56 0.67 1.75 -8.45
N LEU A 57 0.52 1.41 -9.74
CA LEU A 57 1.52 0.71 -10.52
C LEU A 57 2.35 1.75 -11.29
N LEU A 58 3.67 1.72 -11.08
CA LEU A 58 4.62 2.54 -11.84
C LEU A 58 4.92 1.87 -13.18
N ALA A 59 4.15 2.20 -14.21
CA ALA A 59 4.42 1.79 -15.58
C ALA A 59 5.47 2.72 -16.23
N PRO A 60 6.17 2.30 -17.30
CA PRO A 60 7.30 3.04 -17.89
C PRO A 60 7.02 4.51 -18.26
N HIS A 61 5.77 4.88 -18.49
CA HIS A 61 5.38 6.23 -18.95
C HIS A 61 4.18 6.83 -18.21
N LYS A 62 3.60 6.12 -17.24
CA LYS A 62 2.44 6.59 -16.49
C LYS A 62 2.33 5.87 -15.16
N GLU A 63 1.82 6.59 -14.18
CA GLU A 63 1.37 6.01 -12.93
C GLU A 63 -0.09 5.57 -13.10
N LEU A 64 -0.36 4.28 -12.84
CA LEU A 64 -1.70 3.73 -12.95
C LEU A 64 -2.29 3.62 -11.56
N ILE A 65 -3.32 4.43 -11.28
CA ILE A 65 -4.00 4.39 -9.98
C ILE A 65 -4.64 3.01 -9.80
N PHE A 66 -4.19 2.33 -8.76
CA PHE A 66 -4.57 0.98 -8.42
C PHE A 66 -5.67 0.98 -7.34
N TYR A 67 -5.52 1.85 -6.32
CA TYR A 67 -6.49 2.04 -5.24
C TYR A 67 -6.32 3.40 -4.58
N HIS A 68 -7.41 4.04 -4.15
CA HIS A 68 -7.38 5.39 -3.60
C HIS A 68 -8.43 5.61 -2.49
N ILE A 69 -7.98 6.13 -1.35
CA ILE A 69 -8.81 6.67 -0.27
C ILE A 69 -8.42 8.14 -0.05
N HIS A 70 -9.42 9.02 0.04
CA HIS A 70 -9.27 10.41 0.43
C HIS A 70 -10.19 10.70 1.62
N GLU A 71 -9.64 11.23 2.71
CA GLU A 71 -10.37 11.52 3.95
C GLU A 71 -11.16 10.32 4.51
N GLY A 72 -10.59 9.12 4.37
CA GLY A 72 -11.23 7.87 4.82
C GLY A 72 -12.33 7.33 3.90
N VAL A 73 -12.58 7.98 2.76
CA VAL A 73 -13.57 7.56 1.76
C VAL A 73 -12.88 7.01 0.53
N GLU A 74 -13.32 5.83 0.05
CA GLU A 74 -12.84 5.25 -1.21
C GLU A 74 -13.26 6.12 -2.41
N ILE A 75 -12.31 6.35 -3.33
CA ILE A 75 -12.52 7.13 -4.56
C ILE A 75 -12.39 6.20 -5.79
N PRO A 76 -13.39 5.35 -6.05
CA PRO A 76 -13.31 4.32 -7.10
C PRO A 76 -13.14 4.93 -8.50
N ASP A 77 -13.70 6.11 -8.76
CA ASP A 77 -13.62 6.79 -10.06
C ASP A 77 -12.19 7.22 -10.46
N SER A 78 -11.27 7.26 -9.48
CA SER A 78 -9.85 7.53 -9.76
C SER A 78 -9.08 6.29 -10.22
N GLN A 79 -9.62 5.09 -10.04
CA GLN A 79 -8.96 3.85 -10.43
C GLN A 79 -8.77 3.78 -11.95
N HIS A 80 -7.56 3.44 -12.38
CA HIS A 80 -7.26 3.29 -13.79
C HIS A 80 -8.03 2.11 -14.40
N GLU A 81 -8.52 2.26 -15.63
CA GLU A 81 -9.37 1.29 -16.34
C GLU A 81 -8.81 -0.15 -16.36
N GLN A 82 -7.48 -0.28 -16.42
CA GLN A 82 -6.78 -1.57 -16.35
C GLN A 82 -7.20 -2.39 -15.13
N PHE A 83 -7.48 -1.74 -14.00
CA PHE A 83 -7.80 -2.39 -12.72
C PHE A 83 -9.30 -2.46 -12.42
N SER A 84 -10.14 -1.86 -13.28
CA SER A 84 -11.58 -1.75 -13.06
C SER A 84 -12.23 -3.11 -12.81
N GLY A 85 -12.91 -3.25 -11.68
CA GLY A 85 -13.60 -4.48 -11.27
C GLY A 85 -12.68 -5.67 -10.94
N ARG A 86 -11.36 -5.44 -10.81
CA ARG A 86 -10.38 -6.49 -10.48
C ARG A 86 -9.78 -6.36 -9.09
N VAL A 87 -9.84 -5.17 -8.48
CA VAL A 87 -9.20 -4.85 -7.20
C VAL A 87 -10.22 -4.72 -6.09
N GLN A 88 -9.96 -5.38 -4.96
CA GLN A 88 -10.77 -5.31 -3.74
C GLN A 88 -9.87 -5.12 -2.52
N ILE A 89 -10.31 -4.29 -1.57
CA ILE A 89 -9.59 -4.11 -0.30
C ILE A 89 -10.23 -4.95 0.82
N ASP A 90 -9.39 -5.54 1.67
CA ASP A 90 -9.80 -6.10 2.96
C ASP A 90 -10.01 -4.96 3.97
N LYS A 91 -11.28 -4.57 4.17
CA LYS A 91 -11.64 -3.42 5.02
C LYS A 91 -11.47 -3.70 6.51
N ASP A 92 -11.52 -4.98 6.90
CA ASP A 92 -11.47 -5.36 8.31
C ASP A 92 -10.08 -5.12 8.88
N VAL A 93 -9.05 -5.52 8.13
CA VAL A 93 -7.64 -5.34 8.54
C VAL A 93 -7.09 -3.95 8.25
N LEU A 94 -7.77 -3.15 7.42
CA LEU A 94 -7.38 -1.76 7.17
C LEU A 94 -7.30 -0.97 8.48
N ARG A 95 -8.23 -1.23 9.40
CA ARG A 95 -8.28 -0.57 10.71
C ARG A 95 -7.11 -0.88 11.62
N GLU A 96 -6.40 -1.95 11.32
CA GLU A 96 -5.24 -2.42 12.05
C GLU A 96 -3.94 -1.94 11.39
N GLY A 97 -4.02 -1.00 10.45
CA GLY A 97 -2.86 -0.47 9.74
C GLY A 97 -2.38 -1.40 8.62
N ARG A 98 -3.27 -2.20 8.02
CA ARG A 98 -2.89 -3.17 6.97
C ARG A 98 -3.67 -2.92 5.68
N ILE A 99 -2.96 -2.66 4.60
CA ILE A 99 -3.54 -2.49 3.27
C ILE A 99 -3.39 -3.83 2.55
N ARG A 100 -4.48 -4.59 2.39
CA ARG A 100 -4.49 -5.83 1.61
C ARG A 100 -5.38 -5.64 0.38
N LEU A 101 -4.73 -5.56 -0.77
CA LEU A 101 -5.39 -5.36 -2.07
C LEU A 101 -5.36 -6.68 -2.83
N HIS A 102 -6.53 -7.29 -2.96
CA HIS A 102 -6.74 -8.48 -3.75
C HIS A 102 -6.94 -8.10 -5.22
N VAL A 103 -6.16 -8.71 -6.11
CA VAL A 103 -6.24 -8.53 -7.56
C VAL A 103 -6.65 -9.85 -8.18
N SER A 104 -7.76 -9.83 -8.90
CA SER A 104 -8.27 -10.99 -9.64
C SER A 104 -8.00 -10.86 -11.13
N ARG A 105 -8.04 -12.00 -11.84
CA ARG A 105 -7.86 -12.07 -13.31
C ARG A 105 -6.60 -11.30 -13.71
N LEU A 106 -5.47 -11.72 -13.13
CA LEU A 106 -4.17 -11.13 -13.41
C LEU A 106 -3.85 -11.22 -14.90
N ARG A 107 -3.16 -10.20 -15.39
CA ARG A 107 -2.66 -10.13 -16.76
C ARG A 107 -1.15 -9.90 -16.71
N THR A 108 -0.44 -10.27 -17.76
CA THR A 108 1.01 -10.04 -17.81
C THR A 108 1.37 -8.55 -17.69
N GLU A 109 0.50 -7.64 -18.14
CA GLU A 109 0.67 -6.19 -18.02
C GLU A 109 0.48 -5.65 -16.59
N ASP A 110 0.02 -6.48 -15.65
CA ASP A 110 0.00 -6.14 -14.22
C ASP A 110 1.39 -6.28 -13.58
N SER A 111 2.37 -6.82 -14.30
CA SER A 111 3.75 -6.89 -13.83
C SER A 111 4.36 -5.49 -13.67
N GLY A 112 5.05 -5.25 -12.57
CA GLY A 112 5.79 -4.01 -12.34
C GLY A 112 5.98 -3.67 -10.88
N LEU A 113 6.32 -2.41 -10.63
CA LEU A 113 6.58 -1.89 -9.29
C LEU A 113 5.32 -1.19 -8.76
N TYR A 114 4.75 -1.74 -7.69
CA TYR A 114 3.61 -1.19 -6.99
C TYR A 114 4.10 -0.35 -5.82
N VAL A 115 3.52 0.84 -5.66
CA VAL A 115 3.81 1.76 -4.57
C VAL A 115 2.50 2.09 -3.86
N CYS A 116 2.52 2.13 -2.53
CA CYS A 116 1.45 2.69 -1.74
C CYS A 116 1.99 3.82 -0.89
N TYR A 117 1.49 5.03 -1.13
CA TYR A 117 1.66 6.18 -0.26
C TYR A 117 0.53 6.20 0.77
N VAL A 118 0.89 6.41 2.03
CA VAL A 118 -0.07 6.52 3.14
C VAL A 118 0.22 7.80 3.89
N LYS A 119 -0.82 8.55 4.18
CA LYS A 119 -0.79 9.71 5.08
C LYS A 119 -1.92 9.60 6.10
N THR A 120 -1.57 9.92 7.34
CA THR A 120 -2.46 9.98 8.50
C THR A 120 -2.08 11.21 9.34
N GLU A 121 -2.73 11.38 10.49
CA GLU A 121 -2.31 12.38 11.49
C GLU A 121 -0.93 12.07 12.09
N ASP A 122 -0.54 10.79 12.13
CA ASP A 122 0.72 10.34 12.71
C ASP A 122 1.93 10.56 11.79
N GLY A 123 1.69 10.86 10.51
CA GLY A 123 2.71 11.12 9.51
C GLY A 123 2.35 10.59 8.12
N PHE A 124 3.34 10.59 7.23
CA PHE A 124 3.20 10.05 5.88
C PHE A 124 4.46 9.32 5.46
N ASN A 125 4.31 8.27 4.65
CA ASN A 125 5.41 7.51 4.07
C ASN A 125 4.90 6.67 2.89
N SER A 126 5.79 5.90 2.25
CA SER A 126 5.43 4.98 1.16
C SER A 126 6.22 3.69 1.20
N GLY A 127 5.57 2.59 0.82
CA GLY A 127 6.21 1.29 0.63
C GLY A 127 6.06 0.80 -0.80
N ARG A 128 7.00 -0.02 -1.28
CA ARG A 128 6.99 -0.55 -2.65
C ARG A 128 7.30 -2.03 -2.74
N CYS A 129 6.58 -2.74 -3.59
CA CYS A 129 6.82 -4.15 -3.90
C CYS A 129 6.76 -4.37 -5.42
N ARG A 130 7.40 -5.43 -5.89
CA ARG A 130 7.36 -5.84 -7.29
C ARG A 130 6.39 -6.99 -7.46
N LEU A 131 5.58 -6.97 -8.51
CA LEU A 131 4.80 -8.10 -8.98
C LEU A 131 5.36 -8.54 -10.33
N ASN A 132 5.53 -9.85 -10.51
CA ASN A 132 5.84 -10.46 -11.79
C ASN A 132 4.75 -11.49 -12.10
N VAL A 133 4.06 -11.28 -13.21
CA VAL A 133 3.01 -12.18 -13.71
C VAL A 133 3.56 -12.91 -14.92
N THR A 134 3.65 -14.22 -14.85
CA THR A 134 4.03 -15.07 -15.98
C THR A 134 2.79 -15.52 -16.75
N GLY A 135 2.91 -15.70 -18.07
CA GLY A 135 1.82 -16.27 -18.87
C GLY A 135 1.49 -17.70 -18.42
N GLU A 136 0.27 -18.17 -18.75
CA GLU A 136 -0.13 -19.54 -18.46
C GLU A 136 0.81 -20.56 -19.09
N SER A 137 1.23 -21.54 -18.31
CA SER A 137 1.93 -22.71 -18.85
C SER A 137 0.90 -23.71 -19.36
N PHE A 138 0.84 -23.90 -20.67
CA PHE A 138 0.09 -25.01 -21.26
C PHE A 138 0.90 -26.29 -21.04
N GLY A 139 0.54 -27.05 -20.00
CA GLY A 139 1.05 -28.39 -19.72
C GLY A 139 0.36 -29.47 -20.53
#